data_AF-A0A415CG71-F1
#
_entry.id   AF-A0A415CG71-F1
#
_cell.length_a   1.000
_cell.length_b   1.000
_cell.length_c   1.000
_cell.angle_alpha   90.00
_cell.angle_beta   90.00
_cell.angle_gamma   90.00
#
_symmetry.space_group_name_H-M   'P 1'
#
loop_
_entity.id
_entity.type
_entity.pdbx_description
1 polymer ?
#
loop_
_entity_poly.entity_id
_entity_poly.type
_entity_poly.pdbx_seq_one_letter_code
_entity_poly.pdbx_strand_id
1 'polypeptide(L)'
;MSSALAYPLRLPGWKLAVHLGLSIKTEVLVAFDKDAQKFAARCYDFDRKKPICAEGPDVPSLQTALDEQFHAALKKAFPKEPLMQPHLLVTLSLMPKLPDATASRTEEVPMLPRCCSARAVMRNED
;
A
#
# COMPACT_ATOMS: atom_id res chain seq x y z
N MET A 1 -15.51 -16.00 11.05
CA MET A 1 -14.96 -15.37 9.83
C MET A 1 -13.64 -16.06 9.53
N SER A 2 -13.59 -16.91 8.50
CA SER A 2 -12.37 -17.66 8.18
C SER A 2 -11.30 -16.66 7.75
N SER A 3 -10.24 -16.53 8.55
CA SER A 3 -9.10 -15.68 8.23
C SER A 3 -8.33 -16.35 7.09
N ALA A 4 -8.85 -16.21 5.86
CA ALA A 4 -8.14 -16.60 4.66
C ALA A 4 -6.78 -15.89 4.68
N LEU A 5 -5.71 -16.67 4.66
CA LEU A 5 -4.34 -16.17 4.58
C LEU A 5 -4.21 -15.34 3.30
N ALA A 6 -4.27 -14.02 3.45
CA ALA A 6 -4.10 -13.08 2.35
C ALA A 6 -2.76 -12.36 2.48
N TYR A 7 -1.97 -12.46 1.41
CA TYR A 7 -0.63 -11.91 1.34
C TYR A 7 -0.68 -10.39 1.13
N PRO A 8 -0.03 -9.56 1.96
CA PRO A 8 -0.05 -8.11 1.78
C PRO A 8 0.64 -7.66 0.49
N LEU A 9 -0.03 -6.86 -0.34
CA LEU A 9 0.52 -6.29 -1.58
C LEU A 9 1.77 -5.43 -1.34
N ARG A 10 1.85 -4.77 -0.19
CA ARG A 10 3.00 -3.94 0.21
C ARG A 10 4.31 -4.70 0.40
N LEU A 11 4.27 -6.04 0.51
CA LEU A 11 5.45 -6.87 0.76
C LEU A 11 6.01 -7.44 -0.55
N PRO A 12 7.35 -7.54 -0.67
CA PRO A 12 7.97 -8.15 -1.84
C PRO A 12 7.56 -9.62 -1.97
N GLY A 13 7.34 -10.09 -3.18
CA GLY A 13 6.93 -11.49 -3.43
C GLY A 13 5.43 -11.71 -3.52
N TRP A 14 4.59 -10.67 -3.38
CA TRP A 14 3.14 -10.78 -3.57
C TRP A 14 2.76 -11.34 -4.95
N LYS A 15 3.55 -11.08 -5.99
CA LYS A 15 3.32 -11.66 -7.32
C LYS A 15 3.49 -13.18 -7.33
N LEU A 16 4.47 -13.69 -6.57
CA LEU A 16 4.66 -15.14 -6.40
C LEU A 16 3.50 -15.73 -5.61
N ALA A 17 3.02 -15.04 -4.57
CA ALA A 17 1.85 -15.46 -3.82
C ALA A 17 0.62 -15.66 -4.73
N VAL A 18 0.37 -14.73 -5.66
CA VAL A 18 -0.70 -14.86 -6.67
C VAL A 18 -0.47 -16.09 -7.57
N HIS A 19 0.75 -16.32 -8.06
CA HIS A 19 1.04 -17.50 -8.89
C HIS A 19 0.84 -18.82 -8.14
N LEU A 20 1.01 -18.81 -6.81
CA LEU A 20 0.76 -19.96 -5.93
C LEU A 20 -0.72 -20.10 -5.52
N GLY A 21 -1.62 -19.26 -6.05
CA GLY A 21 -3.05 -19.28 -5.74
C GLY A 21 -3.42 -18.66 -4.40
N LEU A 22 -2.51 -17.93 -3.75
CA LEU A 22 -2.82 -17.21 -2.51
C LEU A 22 -3.57 -15.92 -2.83
N SER A 23 -4.58 -15.61 -2.00
CA SER A 23 -5.23 -14.30 -2.04
C SER A 23 -4.24 -13.21 -1.64
N ILE A 24 -4.42 -12.01 -2.19
CA ILE A 24 -3.64 -10.83 -1.84
C ILE A 24 -4.55 -9.81 -1.15
N LYS A 25 -3.98 -8.95 -0.31
CA LYS A 25 -4.74 -7.88 0.37
C LYS A 25 -4.09 -6.52 0.23
N THR A 26 -4.93 -5.50 0.18
CA THR A 26 -4.54 -4.08 0.16
C THR A 26 -5.39 -3.24 1.09
N GLU A 27 -4.80 -2.14 1.55
CA GLU A 27 -5.47 -1.08 2.29
C GLU A 27 -5.63 0.17 1.43
N VAL A 28 -6.82 0.75 1.45
CA VAL A 28 -7.18 1.98 0.75
C VAL A 28 -7.61 3.00 1.77
N LEU A 29 -6.95 4.15 1.76
CA LEU A 29 -7.32 5.27 2.60
C LEU A 29 -8.40 6.05 1.88
N VAL A 30 -9.50 6.35 2.56
CA VAL A 30 -10.63 7.12 2.02
C VAL A 30 -10.84 8.35 2.89
N ALA A 31 -10.99 9.52 2.31
CA ALA A 31 -11.47 10.70 3.04
C ALA A 31 -12.59 11.39 2.27
N PHE A 32 -13.46 12.07 3.00
CA PHE A 32 -14.47 12.93 2.41
C PHE A 32 -13.91 14.35 2.28
N ASP A 33 -13.82 14.84 1.05
CA ASP A 33 -13.48 16.22 0.76
C ASP A 33 -14.74 17.09 0.91
N LYS A 34 -14.71 17.97 1.91
CA LYS A 34 -15.83 18.87 2.22
C LYS A 34 -16.01 19.96 1.17
N ASP A 35 -14.93 20.39 0.51
CA ASP A 35 -14.98 21.48 -0.45
C ASP A 35 -15.50 20.96 -1.81
N ALA A 36 -15.02 19.79 -2.22
CA ALA A 36 -15.47 19.13 -3.45
C ALA A 36 -16.77 18.31 -3.31
N GLN A 37 -17.22 18.06 -2.07
CA GLN A 37 -18.35 17.18 -1.73
C GLN A 37 -18.22 15.79 -2.36
N LYS A 38 -17.02 15.21 -2.29
CA LYS A 38 -16.68 13.92 -2.90
C LYS A 38 -15.84 13.08 -1.96
N PHE A 39 -15.94 11.76 -2.10
CA PHE A 39 -14.99 10.84 -1.52
C PHE A 39 -13.76 10.75 -2.40
N ALA A 40 -12.59 10.88 -1.77
CA ALA A 40 -11.30 10.63 -2.39
C ALA A 40 -10.69 9.39 -1.75
N ALA A 41 -10.13 8.50 -2.57
CA ALA A 41 -9.46 7.29 -2.15
C ALA A 41 -8.03 7.24 -2.68
N ARG A 42 -7.11 6.73 -1.85
CA ARG A 42 -5.70 6.51 -2.21
C ARG A 42 -5.23 5.14 -1.74
N CYS A 43 -4.58 4.41 -2.63
CA CYS A 43 -3.92 3.14 -2.33
C CYS A 43 -2.45 3.19 -2.74
N TYR A 44 -1.57 2.92 -1.78
CA TYR A 44 -0.10 3.00 -1.94
C TYR A 44 0.57 1.63 -2.11
N ASP A 45 -0.19 0.54 -2.00
CA ASP A 45 0.37 -0.82 -1.94
C ASP A 45 0.90 -1.33 -3.28
N PHE A 46 0.35 -0.84 -4.40
CA PHE A 46 0.80 -1.23 -5.74
C PHE A 46 2.10 -0.50 -6.15
N ASP A 47 2.11 0.81 -6.00
CA ASP A 47 3.25 1.67 -6.27
C ASP A 47 3.22 2.88 -5.35
N ARG A 48 4.23 3.01 -4.49
CA ARG A 48 4.34 4.15 -3.57
C ARG A 48 4.58 5.47 -4.30
N LYS A 49 5.22 5.45 -5.47
CA LYS A 49 5.52 6.67 -6.26
C LYS A 49 4.33 7.14 -7.06
N LYS A 50 3.47 6.20 -7.47
CA LYS A 50 2.27 6.45 -8.27
C LYS A 50 1.10 5.69 -7.62
N PRO A 51 0.59 6.19 -6.48
CA PRO A 51 -0.53 5.55 -5.82
C PRO A 51 -1.75 5.53 -6.74
N ILE A 52 -2.59 4.52 -6.56
CA ILE A 52 -3.90 4.49 -7.19
C ILE A 52 -4.74 5.55 -6.50
N CYS A 53 -5.29 6.47 -7.29
CA CYS A 53 -6.19 7.52 -6.83
C CYS A 53 -7.54 7.34 -7.53
N ALA A 54 -8.62 7.42 -6.76
CA ALA A 54 -9.98 7.39 -7.28
C ALA A 54 -10.84 8.38 -6.50
N GLU A 55 -11.83 8.97 -7.17
CA GLU A 55 -12.77 9.90 -6.58
C GLU A 55 -14.18 9.56 -7.02
N GLY A 56 -15.16 9.81 -6.15
CA GLY A 56 -16.57 9.58 -6.44
C GLY A 56 -17.49 10.44 -5.57
N PRO A 57 -18.67 10.84 -6.07
CA PRO A 57 -19.64 11.59 -5.27
C PRO A 57 -20.23 10.75 -4.12
N ASP A 58 -20.33 9.45 -4.31
CA ASP A 58 -20.89 8.47 -3.38
C ASP A 58 -20.01 7.21 -3.29
N VAL A 59 -20.23 6.39 -2.26
CA VAL A 59 -19.46 5.16 -2.00
C VAL A 59 -19.55 4.16 -3.18
N PRO A 60 -20.72 3.91 -3.79
CA PRO A 60 -20.83 3.04 -4.98
C PRO A 60 -20.01 3.51 -6.18
N SER A 61 -20.04 4.82 -6.52
CA SER A 61 -19.24 5.34 -7.63
C SER A 61 -17.74 5.26 -7.33
N LEU A 62 -17.34 5.52 -6.09
CA LEU A 62 -15.96 5.37 -5.65
C LEU A 62 -15.49 3.92 -5.77
N GLN A 63 -16.33 2.96 -5.38
CA GLN A 63 -16.03 1.53 -5.48
C GLN A 63 -15.82 1.11 -6.93
N THR A 64 -16.71 1.52 -7.84
CA THR A 64 -16.57 1.26 -9.28
C THR A 64 -15.26 1.81 -9.83
N ALA A 65 -14.93 3.07 -9.49
CA ALA A 65 -13.69 3.71 -9.92
C ALA A 65 -12.44 3.01 -9.37
N LEU A 66 -12.48 2.55 -8.11
CA LEU A 66 -11.39 1.76 -7.51
C LEU A 66 -11.24 0.41 -8.18
N ASP A 67 -12.34 -0.29 -8.46
CA ASP A 67 -12.33 -1.59 -9.11
C ASP A 67 -11.67 -1.51 -10.49
N GLU A 68 -12.02 -0.52 -11.32
CA GLU A 68 -11.37 -0.29 -12.62
C GLU A 68 -9.86 -0.09 -12.50
N GLN A 69 -9.42 0.72 -11.53
CA GLN A 69 -8.00 0.99 -11.28
C GLN A 69 -7.25 -0.25 -10.79
N PHE A 70 -7.86 -1.05 -9.91
CA PHE A 70 -7.25 -2.31 -9.44
C PHE A 70 -7.14 -3.34 -10.56
N HIS A 71 -8.16 -3.47 -11.41
CA HIS A 71 -8.10 -4.34 -12.58
C HIS A 71 -6.98 -3.91 -13.53
N ALA A 72 -6.86 -2.61 -13.81
CA ALA A 72 -5.78 -2.07 -14.64
C ALA A 72 -4.40 -2.33 -14.03
N ALA A 73 -4.24 -2.14 -12.72
CA ALA A 73 -2.99 -2.36 -12.00
C ALA A 73 -2.59 -3.85 -11.99
N LEU A 74 -3.54 -4.75 -11.77
CA LEU A 74 -3.32 -6.20 -11.82
C LEU A 74 -2.97 -6.67 -13.23
N LYS A 75 -3.70 -6.20 -14.25
CA LYS A 75 -3.40 -6.50 -15.67
C LYS A 75 -2.00 -6.04 -16.07
N LYS A 76 -1.57 -4.87 -15.59
CA LYS A 76 -0.20 -4.38 -15.78
C LYS A 76 0.84 -5.23 -15.04
N ALA A 77 0.51 -5.74 -13.86
CA ALA A 77 1.42 -6.56 -13.07
C ALA A 77 1.61 -7.98 -13.65
N PHE A 78 0.58 -8.52 -14.32
CA PHE A 78 0.55 -9.84 -14.95
C PHE A 78 0.18 -9.73 -16.45
N PRO A 79 1.15 -9.44 -17.33
CA PRO A 79 0.88 -9.29 -18.77
C PRO A 79 0.50 -10.61 -19.46
N LYS A 80 0.86 -11.75 -18.86
CA LYS A 80 0.35 -13.07 -19.23
C LYS A 80 -0.72 -13.45 -18.23
N GLU A 81 -1.83 -14.02 -18.71
CA GLU A 81 -2.88 -14.50 -17.83
C GLU A 81 -2.28 -15.52 -16.84
N PRO A 82 -2.35 -15.24 -15.52
CA PRO A 82 -1.85 -16.16 -14.53
C PRO A 82 -2.71 -17.44 -14.53
N LEU A 83 -2.09 -18.57 -14.16
CA LEU A 83 -2.78 -19.86 -14.04
C LEU A 83 -3.99 -19.81 -13.10
N MET A 84 -3.94 -18.92 -12.10
CA MET A 84 -5.03 -18.65 -11.16
C MET A 84 -5.37 -17.17 -11.20
N GLN A 85 -6.67 -16.85 -11.13
CA GLN A 85 -7.11 -15.47 -11.07
C GLN A 85 -6.68 -14.83 -9.73
N PRO A 86 -6.11 -13.61 -9.75
CA PRO A 86 -5.74 -12.92 -8.53
C PRO A 86 -6.99 -12.57 -7.73
N HIS A 87 -7.09 -13.10 -6.51
CA HIS A 87 -8.13 -12.70 -5.55
C HIS A 87 -7.62 -11.56 -4.68
N LEU A 88 -8.15 -10.35 -4.90
CA LEU A 88 -7.80 -9.15 -4.15
C LEU A 88 -8.82 -8.86 -3.04
N LEU A 89 -8.34 -8.83 -1.80
CA LEU A 89 -9.09 -8.34 -0.65
C LEU A 89 -8.75 -6.87 -0.41
N VAL A 90 -9.76 -6.02 -0.46
CA VAL A 90 -9.62 -4.57 -0.28
C VAL A 90 -10.21 -4.18 1.07
N THR A 91 -9.41 -3.50 1.90
CA THR A 91 -9.88 -2.90 3.15
C THR A 91 -9.94 -1.39 2.96
N LEU A 92 -11.12 -0.79 3.16
CA LEU A 92 -11.31 0.66 3.12
C LEU A 92 -11.18 1.24 4.52
N SER A 93 -10.21 2.14 4.72
CA SER A 93 -9.95 2.83 5.98
C SER A 93 -10.35 4.30 5.85
N LEU A 94 -11.41 4.71 6.53
CA LEU A 94 -11.88 6.10 6.52
C LEU A 94 -10.95 6.97 7.37
N MET A 95 -10.50 8.09 6.80
CA MET A 95 -9.58 9.05 7.42
C MET A 95 -10.16 10.48 7.39
N PRO A 96 -9.83 11.33 8.38
CA PRO A 96 -10.25 12.73 8.37
C PRO A 96 -9.66 13.54 7.21
N LYS A 97 -8.43 13.20 6.81
CA LYS A 97 -7.70 13.81 5.70
C LYS A 97 -6.76 12.78 5.10
N LEU A 98 -6.64 12.75 3.77
CA LEU A 98 -5.69 11.87 3.09
C LEU A 98 -4.26 12.41 3.25
N PRO A 99 -3.27 11.54 3.47
CA PRO A 99 -1.87 11.95 3.47
C PRO A 99 -1.47 12.43 2.08
N ASP A 100 -0.80 13.58 2.00
CA ASP A 100 -0.30 14.12 0.74
C ASP A 100 0.80 13.20 0.17
N ALA A 101 0.71 12.90 -1.13
CA ALA A 101 1.70 12.05 -1.83
C ALA A 101 3.13 12.62 -1.77
N THR A 102 3.29 13.90 -1.44
CA THR A 102 4.55 14.63 -1.28
C THR A 102 5.07 14.71 0.14
N ALA A 103 4.29 14.31 1.15
CA ALA A 103 4.68 14.43 2.57
C ALA A 103 5.78 13.41 3.00
N SER A 104 6.26 12.55 2.09
CA SER A 104 7.38 11.64 2.35
C SER A 104 8.76 12.23 2.01
N ARG A 105 8.87 13.53 1.74
CA ARG A 105 10.17 14.22 1.68
C ARG A 105 10.27 15.11 2.91
N THR A 106 11.28 14.84 3.73
CA THR A 106 11.67 15.56 4.96
C THR A 106 11.05 15.03 6.26
N GLU A 107 11.16 13.75 6.53
CA GLU A 107 11.60 13.37 7.88
C GLU A 107 13.07 13.00 7.75
N GLU A 108 13.93 13.89 8.24
CA GLU A 108 15.29 13.50 8.62
C GLU A 108 15.14 12.39 9.65
N VAL A 109 15.22 11.15 9.18
CA VAL A 109 15.46 10.01 10.07
C VAL A 109 16.75 10.36 10.79
N PRO A 110 16.74 10.56 12.13
CA PRO A 110 17.99 10.72 12.85
C PRO A 110 18.75 9.42 12.60
N MET A 111 19.84 9.51 11.84
CA MET A 111 20.66 8.35 11.55
C MET A 111 21.07 7.74 12.89
N LEU A 112 20.57 6.54 13.18
CA LEU A 112 21.01 5.78 14.33
C LEU A 112 22.54 5.72 14.25
N PRO A 113 23.27 6.12 15.31
CA PRO A 113 24.72 6.11 15.30
C PRO A 113 25.18 4.69 14.97
N ARG A 114 25.99 4.56 13.91
CA ARG A 114 26.59 3.30 13.50
C ARG A 114 27.33 2.73 14.71
N CYS A 115 26.89 1.57 15.20
CA CYS A 115 27.50 0.83 16.29
C CYS A 115 28.87 0.26 15.91
N CYS A 116 29.84 1.13 15.63
CA CYS A 116 31.24 0.77 15.37
C CYS A 116 32.20 1.24 16.48
N SER A 117 31.71 1.73 17.63
CA SER A 117 32.57 2.20 18.73
C SER A 117 32.74 1.21 19.88
N ALA A 118 32.16 0.00 19.82
CA ALA A 118 32.32 -1.01 20.87
C ALA A 118 33.75 -1.60 21.00
N ARG A 119 34.73 -1.09 20.22
CA ARG A 119 36.14 -1.50 20.31
C ARG A 119 37.07 -0.46 20.93
N ALA A 120 36.57 0.72 21.30
CA ALA A 120 37.41 1.82 21.82
C ALA A 120 37.43 1.93 23.37
N VAL A 121 36.66 1.11 24.09
CA VAL A 121 36.50 1.23 25.57
C VAL A 121 37.15 0.06 26.35
N MET A 122 38.09 -0.66 25.75
CA MET A 122 38.91 -1.66 26.47
C MET A 122 40.40 -1.51 26.16
N ARG A 123 40.92 -0.29 26.23
CA ARG A 123 42.37 -0.05 26.09
C ARG A 123 42.88 1.08 27.00
N ASN A 124 42.34 1.17 28.21
CA ASN A 124 42.88 1.96 29.30
C ASN A 124 42.51 1.30 30.63
N GLU A 125 43.01 0.08 30.86
CA GLU A 125 43.36 -0.38 32.21
C GLU A 125 44.63 -1.23 32.05
N ASP A 126 45.66 -0.80 32.80
CA ASP A 126 47.02 -1.32 33.03
C ASP A 126 48.10 -1.17 31.94
#